data_AF-A0A2D6C2K4-F1
#
_entry.id   AF-A0A2D6C2K4-F1
#
_cell.length_a   1.000
_cell.length_b   1.000
_cell.length_c   1.000
_cell.angle_alpha   90.00
_cell.angle_beta   90.00
_cell.angle_gamma   90.00
#
_symmetry.space_group_name_H-M   'P 1'
#
loop_
_entity.id
_entity.type
_entity.pdbx_description
1 polymer ?
#
loop_
_entity_poly.entity_id
_entity_poly.type
_entity_poly.pdbx_seq_one_letter_code
_entity_poly.pdbx_strand_id
1 'polypeptide(L)' 'MFGNPETLAYGGEGSPPQPLYRVRFRQAEVWPDYVGPAADTIDIEIYQHWLKAARP' A
#
# COMPACT_ATOMS: atom_id res chain seq x y z
N MET A 1 -8.87 8.02 7.94
CA MET A 1 -9.85 7.03 7.47
C MET A 1 -10.37 7.52 6.12
N PHE A 2 -10.46 6.65 5.13
CA PHE A 2 -10.86 6.96 3.75
C PHE A 2 -11.87 5.92 3.27
N GLY A 3 -12.76 6.27 2.33
CA GLY A 3 -13.72 5.29 1.79
C GLY A 3 -13.02 4.09 1.15
N ASN A 4 -13.63 2.91 1.24
CA ASN A 4 -13.16 1.71 0.54
C ASN A 4 -13.08 2.01 -0.98
N PRO A 5 -11.88 1.99 -1.58
CA PRO A 5 -11.72 2.36 -2.98
C PRO A 5 -12.40 1.38 -3.92
N GLU A 6 -12.48 0.09 -3.55
CA GLU A 6 -13.07 -0.96 -4.38
C GLU A 6 -14.57 -0.73 -4.57
N THR A 7 -15.30 -0.33 -3.52
CA THR A 7 -16.73 -0.04 -3.66
C THR A 7 -16.98 1.30 -4.34
N LEU A 8 -16.16 2.32 -4.05
CA LEU A 8 -16.24 3.62 -4.71
C LEU A 8 -16.03 3.52 -6.23
N ALA A 9 -15.13 2.65 -6.68
CA ALA A 9 -14.87 2.43 -8.11
C ALA A 9 -16.10 1.94 -8.89
N TYR A 10 -17.06 1.30 -8.22
CA TYR A 10 -18.31 0.81 -8.81
C TYR A 10 -19.54 1.60 -8.34
N GLY A 11 -19.37 2.84 -7.87
CA GLY A 11 -20.46 3.74 -7.47
C GLY A 11 -21.10 3.42 -6.11
N GLY A 12 -20.48 2.57 -5.29
CA GLY A 12 -20.89 2.33 -3.91
C GLY A 12 -20.48 3.46 -2.96
N GLU A 13 -20.95 3.41 -1.72
CA GLU A 13 -20.77 4.49 -0.74
C GLU A 13 -19.38 4.57 -0.09
N GLY A 14 -18.47 3.62 -0.36
CA GLY A 14 -17.15 3.60 0.29
C GLY A 14 -17.18 3.24 1.78
N SER A 15 -18.33 2.83 2.31
CA SER A 15 -18.52 2.50 3.73
C SER A 15 -18.34 0.99 4.00
N PRO A 16 -17.76 0.57 5.14
CA PRO A 16 -17.15 1.43 6.15
C PRO A 16 -15.79 1.99 5.69
N PRO A 17 -15.43 3.21 6.10
CA PRO A 17 -14.13 3.77 5.77
C PRO A 17 -13.01 2.93 6.41
N GLN A 18 -11.85 2.96 5.79
CA GLN A 18 -10.68 2.14 6.10
C GLN A 18 -9.47 3.06 6.41
N PRO A 19 -8.54 2.67 7.29
CA PRO A 19 -7.26 3.36 7.38
C PRO A 19 -6.48 3.23 6.08
N LEU A 20 -5.71 4.26 5.78
CA LEU A 20 -4.76 4.31 4.67
C LEU A 20 -3.38 4.54 5.28
N TYR A 21 -2.46 3.61 5.03
CA TYR A 21 -1.11 3.64 5.57
C TYR A 21 -0.12 4.00 4.47
N ARG A 22 0.85 4.88 4.76
CA ARG A 22 2.03 5.01 3.92
C ARG A 22 3.02 3.92 4.30
N VAL A 23 3.30 3.01 3.37
CA VAL A 23 4.24 1.90 3.55
C VAL A 23 5.48 2.15 2.70
N ARG A 24 6.65 1.99 3.31
CA ARG A 24 7.96 2.18 2.67
C ARG A 24 8.61 0.83 2.38
N PHE A 25 9.04 0.64 1.15
CA PHE A 25 9.79 -0.54 0.70
C PHE A 25 11.17 -0.13 0.20
N ARG A 26 12.17 -0.98 0.41
CA ARG A 26 13.46 -0.84 -0.32
C ARG A 26 13.21 -1.21 -1.78
N GLN A 27 13.70 -0.40 -2.72
CA GLN A 27 13.46 -0.69 -4.15
C GLN A 27 14.01 -2.06 -4.57
N ALA A 28 15.19 -2.43 -4.06
CA ALA A 28 15.80 -3.73 -4.35
C ALA A 28 15.00 -4.95 -3.84
N GLU A 29 14.12 -4.79 -2.85
CA GLU A 29 13.24 -5.87 -2.37
C GLU A 29 11.98 -6.01 -3.24
N VAL A 30 11.59 -4.96 -3.96
CA VAL A 30 10.42 -4.95 -4.85
C VAL A 30 10.81 -5.37 -6.28
N TRP A 31 11.96 -4.89 -6.77
CA TRP A 31 12.47 -5.16 -8.11
C TRP A 31 13.81 -5.89 -8.04
N PRO A 32 13.87 -7.20 -8.40
CA PRO A 32 15.09 -8.00 -8.31
C PRO A 32 16.26 -7.51 -9.18
N ASP A 33 15.97 -6.77 -10.24
CA ASP A 33 16.92 -6.21 -11.21
C ASP A 33 17.20 -4.72 -10.98
N TYR A 34 16.88 -4.20 -9.80
CA TYR A 34 17.12 -2.82 -9.44
C TYR A 34 18.62 -2.48 -9.37
N VAL A 35 19.08 -1.59 -10.25
CA VAL A 35 20.51 -1.19 -10.38
C VAL A 35 20.83 0.17 -9.72
N GLY A 36 19.87 0.77 -9.03
CA GLY A 36 20.05 2.05 -8.34
C GLY A 36 20.73 1.94 -6.96
N PRO A 37 20.86 3.04 -6.22
CA PRO A 37 21.45 3.04 -4.88
C PRO A 37 20.73 2.11 -3.91
N ALA A 38 21.48 1.37 -3.08
CA ALA A 38 20.91 0.42 -2.12
C ALA A 38 20.02 1.06 -1.03
N ALA A 39 20.12 2.38 -0.85
CA ALA A 39 19.32 3.14 0.11
C ALA A 39 18.00 3.66 -0.48
N ASP A 40 17.74 3.46 -1.78
CA ASP A 40 16.54 3.97 -2.42
C ASP A 40 15.30 3.22 -1.93
N THR A 41 14.25 4.00 -1.69
CA THR A 41 12.97 3.50 -1.20
C THR A 41 11.82 4.00 -2.05
N ILE A 42 10.74 3.23 -2.09
CA ILE A 42 9.44 3.68 -2.60
C ILE A 42 8.43 3.72 -1.45
N ASP A 43 7.66 4.81 -1.39
CA ASP A 43 6.55 4.98 -0.47
C ASP A 43 5.24 4.83 -1.25
N ILE A 44 4.31 4.02 -0.75
CA ILE A 44 2.97 3.86 -1.34
C ILE A 44 1.88 3.93 -0.28
N GLU A 45 0.75 4.55 -0.60
CA GLU A 45 -0.45 4.50 0.24
C GLU A 45 -1.25 3.20 0.01
N ILE A 46 -1.42 2.40 1.07
CA ILE A 46 -2.11 1.10 1.03
C ILE A 46 -3.23 1.06 2.08
N TYR A 47 -4.42 0.61 1.67
CA TYR A 47 -5.57 0.46 2.56
C TYR A 47 -5.41 -0.73 3.52
N GLN A 48 -5.93 -0.61 4.75
CA GLN A 48 -5.77 -1.62 5.81
C GLN A 48 -6.13 -3.05 5.36
N HIS A 49 -7.23 -3.22 4.62
CA HIS A 49 -7.72 -4.55 4.24
C HIS A 49 -6.85 -5.25 3.19
N TRP A 50 -5.92 -4.55 2.54
CA TRP A 50 -4.90 -5.15 1.68
C TRP A 50 -3.65 -5.58 2.44
N LEU A 51 -3.53 -5.20 3.71
CA LEU A 51 -2.40 -5.53 4.55
C LEU A 51 -2.72 -6.71 5.48
N LYS A 52 -1.68 -7.48 5.76
CA LYS A 52 -1.64 -8.42 6.88
C LYS A 52 -0.34 -8.22 7.64
N ALA A 53 -0.31 -8.60 8.92
CA ALA A 53 0.91 -8.56 9.70
C ALA A 53 2.02 -9.36 8.98
N ALA A 54 3.20 -8.77 8.88
CA ALA A 54 4.38 -9.49 8.45
C ALA A 54 4.65 -10.64 9.43
N ARG A 55 5.16 -11.76 8.91
CA ARG A 55 5.68 -12.80 9.79
C ARG A 55 6.91 -12.23 10.52
N PRO A 56 7.10 -12.58 11.80
CA PRO A 56 8.30 -12.21 12.53
C PRO A 56 9.56 -12.83 11.90
#